data_AF-A4RRS3-F1
#
_entry.id   AF-A4RRS3-F1
#
_cell.length_a   1.000
_cell.length_b   1.000
_cell.length_c   1.000
_cell.angle_alpha   90.00
_cell.angle_beta   90.00
_cell.angle_gamma   90.00
#
_symmetry.space_group_name_H-M   'P 1'
#
loop_
_entity.id
_entity.type
_entity.pdbx_description
1 polymer ?
#
loop_
_entity_poly.entity_id
_entity_poly.type
_entity_poly.pdbx_seq_one_letter_code
_entity_poly.pdbx_strand_id
1 'polypeptide(L)'
;MAKTPSEPRLRINTKSAGKGKRRDVACMTEMFALLTCYKTNSFEEGKCASARKALDSCLELRAKAPKKMNTINHHLNRLARMTKK
;
A
#
# COMPACT_ATOMS: atom_id res chain seq x y z
N MET A 1 -18.14 -33.41 21.05
CA MET A 1 -18.55 -32.21 20.28
C MET A 1 -18.12 -32.40 18.83
N ALA A 2 -19.06 -32.70 17.94
CA ALA A 2 -18.77 -33.03 16.55
C ALA A 2 -18.22 -31.78 15.81
N LYS A 3 -17.05 -31.91 15.18
CA LYS A 3 -16.54 -30.91 14.23
C LYS A 3 -17.53 -30.86 13.07
N THR A 4 -18.32 -29.79 12.97
CA THR A 4 -19.11 -29.50 11.75
C THR A 4 -18.17 -29.54 10.54
N PRO A 5 -18.54 -30.19 9.42
CA PRO A 5 -17.70 -30.23 8.23
C PRO A 5 -17.42 -28.79 7.80
N SER A 6 -16.14 -28.44 7.77
CA SER A 6 -15.68 -27.08 7.45
C SER A 6 -16.25 -26.67 6.09
N GLU A 7 -17.18 -25.71 6.11
CA GLU A 7 -17.77 -25.09 4.92
C GLU A 7 -16.64 -24.67 3.96
N PRO A 8 -16.72 -24.98 2.65
CA PRO A 8 -15.69 -24.57 1.70
C PRO A 8 -15.68 -23.04 1.63
N ARG A 9 -14.73 -22.41 2.33
CA ARG A 9 -14.56 -20.97 2.35
C ARG A 9 -13.52 -20.60 1.30
N LEU A 10 -13.98 -20.20 0.12
CA LEU A 10 -13.13 -19.52 -0.85
C LEU A 10 -12.67 -18.21 -0.22
N ARG A 11 -11.41 -18.16 0.20
CA ARG A 11 -10.82 -17.00 0.88
C ARG A 11 -9.41 -16.80 0.39
N ILE A 12 -9.09 -15.56 0.08
CA ILE A 12 -7.72 -15.15 -0.19
C ILE A 12 -7.14 -14.38 1.00
N ASN A 13 -5.86 -14.58 1.25
CA ASN A 13 -5.13 -13.76 2.21
C ASN A 13 -4.75 -12.43 1.54
N THR A 14 -5.63 -11.45 1.65
CA THR A 14 -5.40 -10.09 1.15
C THR A 14 -4.23 -9.39 1.82
N LYS A 15 -3.77 -9.87 2.99
CA LYS A 15 -2.55 -9.38 3.65
C LYS A 15 -1.28 -9.91 2.95
N SER A 16 -1.35 -11.07 2.28
CA SER A 16 -0.20 -11.72 1.64
C SER A 16 -0.01 -11.34 0.17
N ALA A 17 -1.07 -10.91 -0.52
CA ALA A 17 -0.99 -10.42 -1.91
C ALA A 17 -0.10 -9.17 -2.06
N GLY A 18 0.32 -8.54 -0.96
CA GLY A 18 1.25 -7.42 -0.90
C GLY A 18 2.69 -7.78 -0.47
N LYS A 19 3.07 -9.06 -0.39
CA LYS A 19 4.48 -9.42 -0.12
C LYS A 19 5.42 -9.16 -1.31
N GLY A 20 4.87 -8.98 -2.51
CA GLY A 20 5.65 -8.67 -3.74
C GLY A 20 5.36 -7.30 -4.37
N LYS A 21 4.18 -6.70 -4.12
CA LYS A 21 4.02 -5.26 -4.34
C LYS A 21 4.74 -4.58 -3.18
N ARG A 22 5.95 -4.05 -3.44
CA ARG A 22 6.57 -3.06 -2.54
C ARG A 22 5.42 -2.18 -2.06
N ARG A 23 5.17 -2.16 -0.76
CA ARG A 23 4.34 -1.07 -0.22
C ARG A 23 5.04 0.16 -0.77
N ASP A 24 4.41 0.88 -1.69
CA ASP A 24 4.85 2.21 -2.06
C ASP A 24 4.73 3.00 -0.76
N VAL A 25 5.81 2.96 0.02
CA VAL A 25 5.95 3.76 1.21
C VAL A 25 5.89 5.17 0.65
N ALA A 26 4.85 5.88 1.06
CA ALA A 26 4.51 7.17 0.50
C ALA A 26 5.75 8.06 0.49
N CYS A 27 5.97 8.75 -0.63
CA CYS A 27 7.01 9.77 -0.76
C CYS A 27 8.46 9.27 -0.73
N MET A 28 8.70 7.95 -0.78
CA MET A 28 10.08 7.42 -0.82
C MET A 28 10.84 7.84 -2.08
N THR A 29 10.16 7.93 -3.22
CA THR A 29 10.75 8.37 -4.48
C THR A 29 11.28 9.79 -4.40
N GLU A 30 10.49 10.69 -3.82
CA GLU A 30 10.78 12.09 -3.59
C GLU A 30 11.87 12.25 -2.52
N MET A 31 11.85 11.40 -1.50
CA MET A 31 12.89 11.35 -0.47
C MET A 31 14.25 10.95 -1.06
N PHE A 32 14.29 9.91 -1.93
CA PHE A 32 15.52 9.53 -2.60
C PHE A 32 16.01 10.60 -3.58
N ALA A 33 15.11 11.31 -4.26
CA ALA A 33 15.48 12.43 -5.12
C ALA A 33 16.15 13.56 -4.32
N LEU A 34 15.60 13.90 -3.14
CA LEU A 34 16.19 14.90 -2.25
C LEU A 34 17.58 14.45 -1.74
N LEU A 35 17.72 13.20 -1.28
CA LEU A 35 19.00 12.66 -0.82
C LEU A 35 20.06 12.63 -1.93
N THR A 36 19.64 12.31 -3.15
CA THR A 36 20.51 12.34 -4.34
C THR A 36 20.98 13.76 -4.61
N CYS A 37 20.08 14.74 -4.53
CA CYS A 37 20.43 16.15 -4.70
C CYS A 37 21.42 16.64 -3.62
N TYR A 38 21.21 16.27 -2.36
CA TYR A 38 22.14 16.62 -1.29
C TYR A 38 23.52 16.00 -1.51
N LYS A 39 23.57 14.74 -1.97
CA LYS A 39 24.82 14.08 -2.31
C LYS A 39 25.58 14.79 -3.43
N THR A 40 24.89 15.28 -4.47
CA THR A 40 25.54 15.95 -5.61
C THR A 40 25.95 17.39 -5.33
N ASN A 41 25.24 18.07 -4.42
CA ASN A 41 25.43 19.50 -4.15
C ASN A 41 26.05 19.78 -2.78
N SER A 42 26.73 18.82 -2.16
CA SER A 42 27.35 18.97 -0.83
C SER A 42 26.39 19.51 0.23
N PHE A 43 25.15 19.02 0.23
CA PHE A 43 24.08 19.43 1.14
C PHE A 43 23.65 20.91 1.02
N GLU A 44 23.96 21.58 -0.08
CA GLU A 44 23.51 22.95 -0.33
C GLU A 44 21.98 23.00 -0.54
N GLU A 45 21.26 23.59 0.40
CA GLU A 45 19.79 23.60 0.41
C GLU A 45 19.20 24.38 -0.77
N GLY A 46 19.82 25.48 -1.18
CA GLY A 46 19.33 26.33 -2.28
C GLY A 46 19.19 25.56 -3.59
N LYS A 47 20.16 24.68 -3.90
CA LYS A 47 20.15 23.83 -5.10
C LYS A 47 19.14 22.69 -5.02
N CYS A 48 18.75 22.29 -3.82
CA CYS A 48 17.82 21.19 -3.58
C CYS A 48 16.40 21.62 -3.20
N ALA A 49 16.10 22.93 -3.26
CA ALA A 49 14.80 23.48 -2.89
C ALA A 49 13.63 22.89 -3.69
N SER A 50 13.83 22.53 -4.96
CA SER A 50 12.81 21.89 -5.80
C SER A 50 12.49 20.47 -5.32
N ALA A 51 13.51 19.65 -5.05
CA ALA A 51 13.36 18.30 -4.52
C ALA A 51 12.72 18.30 -3.12
N ARG A 52 13.05 19.30 -2.30
CA ARG A 52 12.43 19.53 -0.98
C ARG A 52 10.93 19.80 -1.12
N LYS A 53 10.55 20.77 -1.96
CA LYS A 53 9.13 21.09 -2.25
C LYS A 53 8.35 19.88 -2.78
N ALA A 54 8.96 19.07 -3.62
CA ALA A 54 8.33 17.84 -4.13
C ALA A 54 8.06 16.83 -3.00
N LEU A 55 9.00 16.65 -2.07
CA LEU A 55 8.80 15.81 -0.90
C LEU A 55 7.68 16.34 0.00
N ASP A 56 7.68 17.65 0.30
CA ASP A 56 6.67 18.29 1.16
C ASP A 56 5.25 18.13 0.57
N SER A 57 5.08 18.42 -0.72
CA SER A 57 3.79 18.27 -1.40
C SER A 57 3.30 16.82 -1.41
N CYS A 58 4.20 15.83 -1.58
CA CYS A 58 3.81 14.43 -1.50
C CYS A 58 3.28 14.07 -0.10
N LEU A 59 3.94 14.55 0.96
CA LEU A 59 3.54 14.28 2.35
C LEU A 59 2.16 14.87 2.66
N GLU A 60 1.90 16.10 2.21
CA GLU A 60 0.60 16.77 2.37
C GLU A 60 -0.56 16.03 1.71
N LEU A 61 -0.34 15.50 0.51
CA LEU A 61 -1.36 14.75 -0.24
C LEU A 61 -1.65 13.39 0.39
N ARG A 62 -0.62 12.70 0.90
CA ARG A 62 -0.72 11.33 1.42
C ARG A 62 -1.23 11.27 2.86
N ALA A 63 -1.04 12.32 3.65
CA ALA A 63 -1.61 12.42 5.00
C ALA A 63 -3.15 12.32 5.03
N LYS A 64 -3.81 12.60 3.89
CA LYS A 64 -5.28 12.75 3.80
C LYS A 64 -6.01 11.52 3.27
N ALA A 65 -5.32 10.45 2.84
CA ALA A 65 -5.97 9.33 2.15
C ALA A 65 -6.14 8.08 3.05
N PRO A 66 -7.35 7.79 3.59
CA PRO A 66 -7.60 6.55 4.29
C PRO A 66 -7.59 5.34 3.33
N LYS A 67 -7.03 4.22 3.80
CA LYS A 67 -7.01 2.97 3.01
C LYS A 67 -8.42 2.40 2.92
N LYS A 68 -8.95 2.25 1.70
CA LYS A 68 -10.22 1.55 1.46
C LYS A 68 -10.08 0.07 1.83
N MET A 69 -10.96 -0.41 2.71
CA MET A 69 -11.01 -1.83 3.08
C MET A 69 -11.41 -2.69 1.87
N ASN A 70 -10.66 -3.77 1.62
CA ASN A 70 -10.94 -4.68 0.52
C ASN A 70 -12.02 -5.71 0.94
N THR A 71 -13.12 -5.78 0.17
CA THR A 71 -14.27 -6.66 0.42
C THR A 71 -14.24 -7.97 -0.38
N ILE A 72 -13.14 -8.31 -1.06
CA ILE A 72 -13.05 -9.51 -1.92
C ILE A 72 -13.48 -10.81 -1.22
N ASN A 73 -13.11 -11.00 0.05
CA ASN A 73 -13.49 -12.20 0.81
C ASN A 73 -14.99 -12.27 1.10
N HIS A 74 -15.69 -11.14 1.16
CA HIS A 74 -17.15 -11.12 1.25
C HIS A 74 -17.79 -11.68 -0.03
N HIS A 75 -17.28 -11.29 -1.20
CA HIS A 75 -17.79 -11.77 -2.49
C HIS A 75 -17.45 -13.24 -2.74
N LEU A 76 -16.23 -13.68 -2.41
CA LEU A 76 -15.82 -15.08 -2.55
C LEU A 76 -16.65 -16.03 -1.66
N ASN A 77 -16.97 -15.61 -0.44
CA ASN A 77 -17.86 -16.37 0.44
C ASN A 77 -19.28 -16.48 -0.13
N ARG A 78 -19.79 -15.43 -0.79
CA ARG A 78 -21.10 -15.47 -1.44
C ARG A 78 -21.10 -16.46 -2.62
N LEU A 79 -20.05 -16.43 -3.45
CA LEU A 79 -19.89 -17.36 -4.58
C LEU A 79 -19.82 -18.81 -4.10
N ALA A 80 -19.00 -19.10 -3.08
CA ALA A 80 -18.83 -20.45 -2.54
C ALA A 80 -20.17 -21.07 -2.05
N ARG A 81 -21.08 -20.24 -1.53
CA ARG A 81 -22.43 -20.67 -1.15
C ARG A 81 -23.33 -20.97 -2.35
N MET A 82 -23.20 -20.19 -3.44
CA MET A 82 -24.02 -20.35 -4.64
C MET A 82 -23.59 -21.53 -5.52
N THR A 83 -22.30 -21.88 -5.52
CA THR A 83 -21.76 -23.02 -6.29
C THR A 83 -21.99 -24.37 -5.61
N LYS A 84 -22.53 -24.41 -4.39
CA LYS A 84 -22.83 -25.64 -3.63
C LYS A 84 -24.23 -26.21 -3.95
N LYS A 85 -24.77 -25.90 -5.13
CA LYS A 85 -26.00 -26.49 -5.65
C LYS A 85 -25.70 -27.77 -6.40
#